data_AF-A0A2X1RMJ0-F1
#
_entry.id   AF-A0A2X1RMJ0-F1
#
_cell.length_a   1.000
_cell.length_b   1.000
_cell.length_c   1.000
_cell.angle_alpha   90.00
_cell.angle_beta   90.00
_cell.angle_gamma   90.00
#
_symmetry.space_group_name_H-M   'P 1'
#
loop_
_entity.id
_entity.type
_entity.pdbx_description
1 polymer ?
#
loop_
_entity_poly.entity_id
_entity_poly.type
_entity_poly.pdbx_seq_one_letter_code
_entity_poly.pdbx_strand_id
1 'polypeptide(L)'
;MLNTWDRQYPGRLETMFSAMQNITLSHMSDPKLFDFKGIKHGQMINGIEGDTAFDEEQITPMQFEDEDQTDFSNNEMINFKEVN
;
A
#
# COMPACT_ATOMS: atom_id res chain seq x y z
N MET A 1 -15.87 -31.42 -7.08
CA MET A 1 -16.62 -30.20 -6.67
C MET A 1 -16.02 -28.96 -7.32
N LEU A 2 -14.79 -28.51 -6.99
CA LEU A 2 -14.17 -27.34 -7.66
C LEU A 2 -13.96 -27.54 -9.17
N ASN A 3 -13.45 -28.69 -9.62
CA ASN A 3 -13.31 -28.98 -11.06
C ASN A 3 -14.66 -28.97 -11.82
N THR A 4 -15.74 -29.31 -11.12
CA THR A 4 -17.10 -29.26 -11.69
C THR A 4 -17.58 -27.81 -11.80
N TRP A 5 -17.19 -26.96 -10.85
CA TRP A 5 -17.57 -25.55 -10.80
C TRP A 5 -16.78 -24.70 -11.80
N ASP A 6 -15.50 -25.01 -11.98
CA ASP A 6 -14.64 -24.43 -13.02
C ASP A 6 -15.17 -24.73 -14.43
N ARG A 7 -15.65 -25.96 -14.66
CA ARG A 7 -16.31 -26.31 -15.93
C ARG A 7 -17.61 -25.53 -16.18
N GLN A 8 -18.31 -25.11 -15.13
CA GLN A 8 -19.54 -24.31 -15.24
C GLN A 8 -19.25 -22.81 -15.34
N TYR A 9 -18.15 -22.34 -14.75
CA TYR A 9 -17.73 -20.94 -14.70
C TYR A 9 -16.22 -20.84 -14.92
N PRO A 10 -15.76 -20.89 -16.19
CA PRO A 10 -14.33 -20.86 -16.51
C PRO A 10 -13.71 -19.52 -16.07
N GLY A 11 -12.50 -19.57 -15.50
CA GLY A 11 -11.77 -18.38 -15.01
C GLY A 11 -12.07 -17.97 -13.56
N ARG A 12 -13.07 -18.60 -12.93
CA ARG A 12 -13.41 -18.32 -11.51
C ARG A 12 -12.48 -19.01 -10.54
N LEU A 13 -11.95 -20.17 -10.89
CA LEU A 13 -11.07 -20.92 -10.01
C LEU A 13 -9.79 -20.13 -9.74
N GLU A 14 -9.22 -19.52 -10.77
CA GLU A 14 -8.05 -18.66 -10.69
C GLU A 14 -8.33 -17.41 -9.85
N THR A 15 -9.51 -16.82 -10.03
CA THR A 15 -9.94 -15.65 -9.23
C THR A 15 -10.07 -16.01 -7.75
N MET A 16 -10.69 -17.15 -7.42
CA MET A 16 -10.80 -17.63 -6.04
C MET A 16 -9.43 -17.99 -5.46
N PHE A 17 -8.57 -18.63 -6.25
CA PHE A 17 -7.22 -18.99 -5.84
C PHE A 17 -6.38 -17.76 -5.51
N SER A 18 -6.36 -16.76 -6.39
CA SER A 18 -5.68 -15.48 -6.16
C SER A 18 -6.25 -14.74 -4.95
N ALA A 19 -7.56 -14.77 -4.74
CA ALA A 19 -8.19 -14.17 -3.57
C ALA A 19 -7.76 -14.86 -2.25
N MET A 20 -7.58 -16.18 -2.28
CA MET A 20 -7.11 -16.93 -1.11
C MET A 20 -5.63 -16.72 -0.77
N GLN A 21 -4.81 -16.27 -1.72
CA GLN A 21 -3.39 -16.01 -1.48
C GLN A 21 -3.15 -14.70 -0.71
N ASN A 22 -4.06 -13.74 -0.81
CA ASN A 22 -3.90 -12.39 -0.24
C ASN A 22 -4.90 -12.16 0.92
N ILE A 23 -4.90 -13.05 1.91
CA ILE A 23 -5.77 -12.92 3.09
C ILE A 23 -4.93 -12.62 4.35
N THR A 24 -5.40 -11.68 5.16
CA THR A 24 -4.85 -11.44 6.50
C THR A 24 -5.41 -12.47 7.48
N LEU A 25 -4.65 -12.80 8.54
CA LEU A 25 -5.05 -13.82 9.53
C LEU A 25 -6.35 -13.45 10.25
N SER A 26 -6.69 -12.16 10.35
CA SER A 26 -7.95 -11.68 10.90
C SER A 26 -9.16 -12.10 10.05
N HIS A 27 -9.05 -12.17 8.72
CA HIS A 27 -10.16 -12.55 7.83
C HIS A 27 -10.60 -14.00 8.00
N MET A 28 -9.68 -14.89 8.38
CA MET A 28 -10.01 -16.30 8.60
C MET A 28 -10.77 -16.55 9.90
N SER A 29 -10.93 -15.54 10.76
CA SER A 29 -11.65 -15.64 12.04
C SER A 29 -11.24 -16.85 12.89
N ASP A 30 -9.98 -17.30 12.75
CA ASP A 30 -9.45 -18.44 13.49
C ASP A 30 -8.79 -17.97 14.80
N PRO A 31 -9.37 -18.30 15.97
CA PRO A 31 -8.84 -17.87 17.27
C PRO A 31 -7.47 -18.49 17.61
N LYS A 32 -6.99 -19.50 16.87
CA LYS A 32 -5.63 -20.05 17.03
C LYS A 32 -4.60 -19.24 16.25
N LEU A 33 -5.00 -18.67 15.11
CA LEU A 33 -4.11 -17.91 14.23
C LEU A 33 -4.12 -16.41 14.55
N PHE A 34 -5.21 -15.91 15.15
CA PHE A 34 -5.33 -14.53 15.58
C PHE A 34 -6.04 -14.43 16.94
N ASP A 35 -5.39 -13.80 17.92
CA ASP A 35 -5.96 -13.61 19.26
C ASP A 35 -6.96 -12.45 19.27
N PHE A 36 -8.22 -12.77 18.99
CA PHE A 36 -9.33 -11.80 19.05
C PHE A 36 -9.65 -11.34 20.48
N LYS A 37 -9.28 -12.13 21.51
CA LYS A 37 -9.69 -11.88 22.90
C LYS A 37 -8.77 -10.88 23.60
N GLY A 38 -7.51 -10.82 23.17
CA GLY A 38 -6.49 -9.89 23.68
C GLY A 38 -6.52 -8.49 23.04
N ILE A 39 -7.37 -8.23 22.05
CA ILE A 39 -7.41 -6.95 21.33
C ILE A 39 -7.84 -5.82 22.27
N LYS A 40 -7.01 -4.77 22.34
CA LYS A 40 -7.31 -3.52 23.05
C LYS A 40 -7.41 -2.38 22.05
N HIS A 41 -8.36 -1.48 22.30
CA HIS A 41 -8.55 -0.28 21.49
C HIS A 41 -7.26 0.58 21.52
N GLY A 42 -6.75 0.95 20.33
CA GLY A 42 -5.56 1.78 20.18
C GLY A 42 -4.21 1.04 20.25
N GLN A 43 -4.20 -0.30 20.34
CA GLN A 43 -2.96 -1.06 20.30
C GLN A 43 -2.52 -1.29 18.85
N MET A 44 -1.43 -0.65 18.42
CA MET A 44 -0.72 -1.06 17.20
C MET A 44 -0.08 -2.42 17.44
N ILE A 45 -0.58 -3.44 16.75
CA ILE A 45 -0.04 -4.80 16.82
C ILE A 45 1.15 -4.85 15.86
N ASN A 46 2.37 -4.75 16.39
CA ASN A 46 3.59 -4.79 15.58
C ASN A 46 3.67 -6.10 14.78
N GLY A 47 3.67 -6.00 13.44
CA GLY A 47 3.85 -7.13 12.54
C GLY A 47 2.57 -7.77 12.00
N ILE A 48 1.39 -7.24 12.36
CA ILE A 48 0.15 -7.55 11.65
C ILE A 48 -0.15 -6.33 10.80
N GLU A 49 0.01 -6.45 9.48
CA GLU A 49 -0.61 -5.52 8.54
C GLU A 49 -2.10 -5.52 8.87
N GLY A 50 -2.54 -4.45 9.54
CA GLY A 50 -3.95 -4.21 9.79
C GLY A 50 -4.69 -4.17 8.46
N ASP A 51 -6.00 -4.40 8.50
CA ASP A 51 -6.85 -4.16 7.34
C ASP A 51 -6.91 -2.65 7.08
N THR A 52 -5.99 -2.16 6.24
CA THR A 52 -5.85 -0.74 5.86
C THR A 52 -6.93 -0.29 4.87
N ALA A 53 -7.87 -1.16 4.49
CA ALA A 53 -8.96 -0.79 3.58
C ALA A 53 -9.83 0.38 4.07
N PHE A 54 -9.80 0.67 5.38
CA PHE A 54 -10.59 1.73 6.01
C PHE A 54 -9.76 2.75 6.80
N ASP A 55 -8.44 2.77 6.65
CA ASP A 55 -7.60 3.76 7.31
C ASP A 55 -7.76 5.14 6.64
N GLU A 56 -7.83 6.22 7.43
CA GLU A 56 -7.86 7.58 6.90
C GLU A 56 -6.53 7.91 6.19
N GLU A 57 -6.58 8.34 4.92
CA GLU A 57 -5.40 8.76 4.19
C GLU A 57 -4.77 10.00 4.85
N GLN A 58 -3.51 9.90 5.24
CA GLN A 58 -2.74 11.05 5.73
C GLN A 58 -2.33 11.91 4.54
N ILE A 59 -3.19 12.87 4.18
CA ILE A 59 -2.88 13.86 3.13
C ILE A 59 -1.83 14.82 3.70
N THR A 60 -0.57 14.65 3.31
CA THR A 60 0.44 15.68 3.54
C THR A 60 0.07 16.88 2.67
N PRO A 61 -0.17 18.08 3.25
CA PRO A 61 -0.40 19.26 2.44
C PRO A 61 0.84 19.47 1.56
N MET A 62 0.61 19.67 0.26
CA MET A 62 1.66 19.95 -0.70
C MET A 62 2.47 21.15 -0.19
N GLN A 63 3.75 20.93 0.11
CA GLN A 63 4.66 22.01 0.44
C GLN A 63 4.94 22.75 -0.87
N PHE A 64 4.32 23.90 -1.06
CA PHE A 64 4.78 24.86 -2.06
C PHE A 64 6.13 25.38 -1.54
N GLU A 65 7.21 25.14 -2.28
CA GLU A 65 8.47 25.84 -2.03
C GLU A 65 8.22 27.31 -2.39
N ASP A 66 8.32 28.21 -1.40
CA ASP A 66 8.27 29.65 -1.67
C ASP A 66 9.47 30.00 -2.58
N GLU A 67 9.21 30.28 -3.86
CA GLU A 67 10.22 30.63 -4.88
C GLU A 67 11.07 31.87 -4.50
N ASP A 68 10.69 32.58 -3.43
CA ASP A 68 11.34 33.79 -2.92
C ASP A 68 12.70 33.54 -2.22
N GLN A 69 13.14 32.29 -2.04
CA GLN A 69 14.44 31.95 -1.43
C GLN A 69 15.53 31.48 -2.40
N THR A 70 15.24 31.34 -3.70
CA THR A 70 16.29 31.04 -4.69
C THR A 70 17.05 32.31 -5.09
N ASP A 71 18.13 32.61 -4.37
CA ASP A 71 19.07 33.67 -4.73
C ASP A 71 19.90 33.25 -5.95
N PHE A 72 19.35 33.44 -7.16
CA PHE A 72 20.00 33.12 -8.44
C PHE A 72 21.24 34.00 -8.75
N SER A 73 21.61 34.92 -7.86
CA SER A 73 22.71 35.86 -8.01
C SER A 73 24.10 35.21 -8.07
N ASN A 74 24.24 33.96 -7.61
CA ASN A 74 25.53 33.29 -7.43
C ASN A 74 25.85 32.20 -8.46
N ASN A 75 25.02 31.98 -9.48
CA ASN A 75 25.33 30.96 -10.49
C ASN A 75 26.18 31.59 -11.61
N GLU A 76 27.50 31.32 -11.58
CA GLU A 76 28.45 31.71 -12.62
C GLU A 76 27.91 31.37 -14.02
N MET A 77 27.95 32.34 -14.93
CA MET A 77 27.47 32.23 -16.30
C MET A 77 28.07 31.00 -17.00
N ILE A 78 27.22 30.17 -17.59
CA ILE A 78 27.60 28.96 -18.32
C ILE A 78 28.48 29.35 -19.53
N ASN A 79 29.75 28.95 -19.53
CA ASN A 79 30.63 29.14 -20.68
C ASN A 79 30.42 28.04 -21.73
N PHE A 80 29.97 28.43 -22.92
CA PHE A 80 29.82 27.52 -24.06
C PHE A 80 31.18 27.31 -24.76
N LYS A 81 31.59 26.04 -24.90
CA LYS A 81 32.75 25.65 -25.71
C LYS A 81 32.26 25.12 -27.05
N GLU A 82 32.55 25.84 -28.12
CA GLU A 82 32.25 25.39 -29.49
C GLU A 82 33.23 24.26 -29.87
N VAL A 83 32.70 23.16 -30.39
CA VAL A 83 33.48 21.99 -30.81
C VAL A 83 33.58 22.03 -32.34
N ASN A 84 34.80 22.14 -32.87
CA ASN A 84 35.11 21.90 -34.28
C ASN A 84 35.19 20.39 -34.56
#